data_AF-A0A845PR68-F1
#
_entry.id   AF-A0A845PR68-F1
#
_cell.length_a   1.000
_cell.length_b   1.000
_cell.length_c   1.000
_cell.angle_alpha   90.00
_cell.angle_beta   90.00
_cell.angle_gamma   90.00
#
_symmetry.space_group_name_H-M   'P 1'
#
loop_
_entity.id
_entity.type
_entity.pdbx_description
1 polymer ?
#
loop_
_entity_poly.entity_id
_entity_poly.type
_entity_poly.pdbx_seq_one_letter_code
_entity_poly.pdbx_strand_id
1 'polypeptide(L)'
;MIGFTLLRRGTEIDPQTFGKSNLDTLIMEGKYIGMLAPYSMENNNQDADYATSVQKERAQKIGGVKGWRFIFDQTNCFQNEVSKLNNSKEWGIVPILEDGSAVFWVKKNGLISGFDVNLFLGVYDLPLTADITGSVLEVDVTPSAMAAWQGSADVFTPTEFGFNEIQPIAGLNIQLPVLIASATTTEVKITALCSDSSVGGLTDPANWVIEKNGSRLPVKNIGYNPNNATYIFTHDPLKGGENVVFATSKNGFNVYVKDGNYYAGRSVSKIVTA
;
A
#
# COMPACT_ATOMS: atom_id res chain seq x y z
N MET A 1 13.53 11.95 9.45
CA MET A 1 12.56 11.04 8.81
C MET A 1 11.97 11.78 7.64
N ILE A 2 11.90 11.16 6.47
CA ILE A 2 11.32 11.75 5.24
C ILE A 2 9.95 11.18 4.89
N GLY A 3 9.54 10.11 5.57
CA GLY A 3 8.26 9.45 5.41
C GLY A 3 8.27 8.13 6.20
N PHE A 4 7.34 7.25 5.89
CA PHE A 4 7.21 5.98 6.59
C PHE A 4 6.60 4.92 5.71
N THR A 5 6.85 3.66 6.04
CA THR A 5 6.12 2.51 5.49
C THR A 5 5.21 1.94 6.57
N LEU A 6 4.15 1.25 6.15
CA LEU A 6 3.29 0.49 7.04
C LEU A 6 3.56 -1.00 6.89
N LEU A 7 3.88 -1.65 8.00
CA LEU A 7 4.04 -3.09 8.10
C LEU A 7 2.87 -3.66 8.91
N ARG A 8 2.23 -4.72 8.43
CA ARG A 8 1.12 -5.35 9.15
C ARG A 8 1.60 -5.88 10.50
N ARG A 9 0.86 -5.59 11.57
CA ARG A 9 1.19 -6.01 12.95
C ARG A 9 1.38 -7.52 13.01
N GLY A 10 2.35 -7.95 13.82
CA GLY A 10 2.72 -9.36 13.93
C GLY A 10 3.58 -9.89 12.78
N THR A 11 3.86 -9.07 11.75
CA THR A 11 4.89 -9.42 10.76
C THR A 11 6.26 -9.20 11.38
N GLU A 12 7.05 -10.27 11.43
CA GLU A 12 8.44 -10.24 11.89
C GLU A 12 9.36 -10.54 10.70
N ILE A 13 10.45 -9.79 10.62
CA ILE A 13 11.43 -9.86 9.54
C ILE A 13 12.76 -10.30 10.15
N ASP A 14 13.42 -11.27 9.52
CA ASP A 14 14.80 -11.63 9.86
C ASP A 14 15.76 -10.68 9.13
N PRO A 15 16.44 -9.76 9.84
CA PRO A 15 17.33 -8.79 9.20
C PRO A 15 18.51 -9.44 8.47
N GLN A 16 18.87 -10.69 8.77
CA GLN A 16 20.00 -11.38 8.12
C GLN A 16 19.65 -11.92 6.73
N THR A 17 18.36 -12.20 6.49
CA THR A 17 17.88 -12.82 5.25
C THR A 17 16.94 -11.91 4.46
N PHE A 18 16.63 -10.72 4.97
CA PHE A 18 15.70 -9.80 4.35
C PHE A 18 16.28 -9.11 3.11
N GLY A 19 15.99 -9.69 1.93
CA GLY A 19 16.29 -9.12 0.62
C GLY A 19 15.04 -8.67 -0.15
N LYS A 20 15.25 -8.27 -1.41
CA LYS A 20 14.19 -7.75 -2.29
C LYS A 20 13.07 -8.75 -2.52
N SER A 21 13.39 -10.04 -2.63
CA SER A 21 12.42 -11.11 -2.85
C SER A 21 11.48 -11.30 -1.65
N ASN A 22 12.00 -11.17 -0.43
CA ASN A 22 11.20 -11.20 0.79
C ASN A 22 10.27 -9.98 0.86
N LEU A 23 10.78 -8.79 0.55
CA LEU A 23 9.98 -7.58 0.45
C LEU A 23 8.86 -7.71 -0.58
N ASP A 24 9.16 -8.22 -1.78
CA ASP A 24 8.18 -8.46 -2.85
C ASP A 24 7.05 -9.37 -2.36
N THR A 25 7.40 -10.39 -1.58
CA THR A 25 6.44 -11.32 -1.01
C THR A 25 5.52 -10.62 -0.01
N LEU A 26 6.08 -9.81 0.89
CA LEU A 26 5.28 -9.04 1.86
C LEU A 26 4.33 -8.05 1.18
N ILE A 27 4.75 -7.42 0.09
CA ILE A 27 3.93 -6.49 -0.68
C ILE A 27 2.79 -7.24 -1.39
N MET A 28 3.11 -8.36 -2.05
CA MET A 28 2.10 -9.20 -2.73
C MET A 28 1.05 -9.74 -1.75
N GLU A 29 1.47 -10.11 -0.54
CA GLU A 29 0.57 -10.58 0.53
C GLU A 29 -0.23 -9.44 1.20
N GLY A 30 -0.02 -8.18 0.81
CA GLY A 30 -0.65 -7.02 1.42
C GLY A 30 -0.23 -6.80 2.88
N LYS A 31 0.93 -7.31 3.28
CA LYS A 31 1.51 -7.11 4.62
C LYS A 31 2.41 -5.89 4.70
N TYR A 32 2.77 -5.29 3.57
CA TYR A 32 3.65 -4.14 3.49
C TYR A 32 3.08 -3.11 2.52
N ILE A 33 2.95 -1.86 2.97
CA ILE A 33 2.63 -0.71 2.14
C ILE A 33 3.93 0.09 1.99
N GLY A 34 4.35 0.37 0.76
CA GLY A 34 5.54 1.19 0.47
C GLY A 34 5.54 2.56 1.14
N MET A 35 6.62 3.31 0.92
CA MET A 35 6.83 4.63 1.50
C MET A 35 5.66 5.57 1.18
N LEU A 36 5.02 6.05 2.25
CA LEU A 36 4.14 7.20 2.23
C LEU A 36 5.00 8.43 2.50
N ALA A 37 5.15 9.26 1.46
CA ALA A 37 5.92 10.51 1.48
C ALA A 37 4.94 11.69 1.68
N PRO A 38 4.84 12.23 2.90
CA PRO A 38 3.98 13.38 3.15
C PRO A 38 4.59 14.66 2.57
N TYR A 39 3.73 15.62 2.23
CA TYR A 39 4.15 16.98 1.89
C TYR A 39 4.71 17.70 3.12
N SER A 40 4.04 17.53 4.26
CA SER A 40 4.52 18.03 5.54
C SER A 40 4.23 17.06 6.68
N MET A 41 5.02 17.14 7.73
CA MET A 41 4.89 16.29 8.91
C MET A 41 5.04 17.13 10.18
N GLU A 42 4.18 16.85 11.15
CA GLU A 42 4.16 17.53 12.43
C GLU A 42 4.22 16.49 13.57
N ASN A 43 4.87 16.85 14.67
CA ASN A 43 4.77 16.02 15.88
C ASN A 43 3.37 16.19 16.48
N ASN A 44 2.74 15.06 16.82
CA ASN A 44 1.45 15.01 17.51
C ASN A 44 1.59 14.19 18.80
N ASN A 45 2.64 14.45 19.58
CA ASN A 45 2.89 13.70 20.80
C ASN A 45 1.83 14.04 21.86
N GLN A 46 1.43 13.06 22.64
CA GLN A 46 0.62 13.26 23.84
C GLN A 46 1.51 13.10 25.08
N ASP A 47 1.50 14.10 25.95
CA ASP A 47 2.31 14.09 27.15
C ASP A 47 1.82 13.04 28.17
N ALA A 48 2.77 12.51 28.94
CA ALA A 48 2.46 11.61 30.04
C ALA A 48 1.78 12.36 31.20
N ASP A 49 0.75 11.76 31.77
CA ASP A 49 0.12 12.25 33.00
C ASP A 49 0.71 11.57 34.24
N TYR A 50 0.93 12.33 35.31
CA TYR A 50 1.52 11.87 36.56
C TYR A 50 0.72 12.34 37.76
N ALA A 51 0.52 11.46 38.74
CA ALA A 51 0.12 11.85 40.08
C ALA A 51 1.32 11.90 41.01
N THR A 52 1.27 12.82 41.97
CA THR A 52 2.25 12.88 43.06
C THR A 52 1.55 12.43 44.34
N SER A 53 2.12 11.44 45.03
CA SER A 53 1.60 10.95 46.31
C SER A 53 1.82 11.98 47.42
N VAL A 54 1.14 11.80 48.56
CA VAL A 54 1.39 12.60 49.78
C VAL A 54 2.83 12.47 50.30
N GLN A 55 3.53 11.40 49.91
CA GLN A 55 4.95 11.16 50.21
C GLN A 55 5.90 11.82 49.18
N LYS A 56 5.37 12.64 48.26
CA LYS A 56 6.11 13.31 47.17
C LYS A 56 6.71 12.35 46.12
N GLU A 57 6.22 11.13 46.04
CA GLU A 57 6.61 10.19 44.99
C GLU A 57 5.74 10.40 43.74
N ARG A 58 6.35 10.39 42.55
CA ARG A 58 5.62 10.49 41.28
C ARG A 58 5.25 9.09 40.78
N ALA A 59 3.98 8.89 40.49
CA ALA A 59 3.46 7.71 39.82
C ALA A 59 2.84 8.13 38.47
N GLN A 60 3.19 7.44 37.39
CA GLN A 60 2.61 7.68 36.07
C GLN A 60 1.17 7.14 36.03
N LYS A 61 0.23 7.96 35.57
CA LYS A 61 -1.18 7.60 35.37
C LYS A 61 -1.45 7.16 33.94
N ILE A 62 -0.96 7.94 32.99
CA ILE A 62 -1.10 7.69 31.55
C ILE A 62 0.29 7.84 30.93
N GLY A 63 0.67 6.85 30.12
CA GLY A 63 1.92 6.90 29.35
C GLY A 63 1.87 7.98 28.29
N GLY A 64 2.99 8.65 28.04
CA GLY A 64 3.11 9.53 26.89
C GLY A 64 3.05 8.73 25.59
N VAL A 65 2.46 9.30 24.56
CA VAL A 65 2.30 8.67 23.25
C VAL A 65 3.11 9.45 22.22
N LYS A 66 3.97 8.75 21.49
CA LYS A 66 4.61 9.31 20.30
C LYS A 66 3.57 9.32 19.19
N GLY A 67 3.38 10.48 18.58
CA GLY A 67 2.43 10.63 17.49
C GLY A 67 2.95 11.57 16.42
N TRP A 68 2.41 11.41 15.21
CA TRP A 68 2.67 12.30 14.08
C TRP A 68 1.37 12.63 13.36
N ARG A 69 1.35 13.82 12.78
CA ARG A 69 0.34 14.25 11.81
C ARG A 69 1.01 14.42 10.46
N PHE A 70 0.58 13.65 9.47
CA PHE A 70 1.10 13.66 8.11
C PHE A 70 0.09 14.31 7.17
N ILE A 71 0.53 15.30 6.41
CA ILE A 71 -0.29 16.00 5.42
C ILE A 71 0.21 15.65 4.03
N PHE A 72 -0.69 15.22 3.16
CA PHE A 72 -0.38 14.85 1.77
C PHE A 72 -1.00 15.85 0.81
N ASP A 73 -0.20 16.41 -0.09
CA ASP A 73 -0.67 17.24 -1.20
C ASP A 73 -1.11 16.34 -2.37
N GLN A 74 -2.31 15.76 -2.23
CA GLN A 74 -2.85 14.76 -3.15
C GLN A 74 -4.36 14.95 -3.35
N THR A 75 -4.89 14.41 -4.44
CA THR A 75 -6.29 14.60 -4.85
C THR A 75 -7.28 13.72 -4.08
N ASN A 76 -8.59 13.94 -4.29
CA ASN A 76 -9.69 13.14 -3.71
C ASN A 76 -9.51 11.62 -3.87
N CYS A 77 -8.91 11.15 -4.96
CA CYS A 77 -8.68 9.72 -5.16
C CYS A 77 -7.71 9.15 -4.14
N PHE A 78 -6.62 9.87 -3.85
CA PHE A 78 -5.68 9.48 -2.79
C PHE A 78 -6.36 9.52 -1.42
N GLN A 79 -7.17 10.56 -1.13
CA GLN A 79 -7.96 10.61 0.10
C GLN A 79 -8.83 9.37 0.29
N ASN A 80 -9.48 8.87 -0.77
CA ASN A 80 -10.29 7.65 -0.70
C ASN A 80 -9.45 6.40 -0.40
N GLU A 81 -8.21 6.33 -0.88
CA GLU A 81 -7.31 5.21 -0.59
C GLU A 81 -6.77 5.27 0.84
N VAL A 82 -6.29 6.43 1.30
CA VAL A 82 -5.89 6.62 2.70
C VAL A 82 -7.09 6.47 3.64
N SER A 83 -8.32 6.70 3.15
CA SER A 83 -9.56 6.49 3.93
C SER A 83 -9.68 5.10 4.54
N LYS A 84 -9.13 4.10 3.84
CA LYS A 84 -9.16 2.69 4.23
C LYS A 84 -8.29 2.41 5.46
N LEU A 85 -7.37 3.31 5.80
CA LEU A 85 -6.52 3.21 6.98
C LEU A 85 -7.20 3.74 8.25
N ASN A 86 -8.33 4.46 8.13
CA ASN A 86 -9.00 5.07 9.28
C ASN A 86 -9.42 4.03 10.32
N ASN A 87 -9.11 4.29 11.59
CA ASN A 87 -9.38 3.39 12.71
C ASN A 87 -8.79 1.99 12.55
N SER A 88 -7.85 1.79 11.61
CA SER A 88 -7.19 0.51 11.45
C SER A 88 -6.26 0.25 12.62
N LYS A 89 -6.34 -0.97 13.15
CA LYS A 89 -5.43 -1.49 14.18
C LYS A 89 -4.55 -2.61 13.63
N GLU A 90 -4.44 -2.70 12.32
CA GLU A 90 -3.70 -3.77 11.65
C GLU A 90 -2.26 -3.41 11.33
N TRP A 91 -1.86 -2.16 11.53
CA TRP A 91 -0.58 -1.65 11.05
C TRP A 91 0.37 -1.25 12.16
N GLY A 92 1.66 -1.38 11.87
CA GLY A 92 2.76 -0.74 12.56
C GLY A 92 3.48 0.22 11.61
N ILE A 93 3.98 1.32 12.16
CA ILE A 93 4.81 2.29 11.42
C ILE A 93 6.26 1.85 11.44
N VAL A 94 6.95 2.08 10.32
CA VAL A 94 8.40 2.01 10.21
C VAL A 94 8.88 3.35 9.62
N PRO A 95 9.45 4.24 10.44
CA PRO A 95 10.03 5.51 9.98
C PRO A 95 11.15 5.30 8.97
N ILE A 96 11.18 6.09 7.90
CA ILE A 96 12.22 6.04 6.85
C ILE A 96 13.12 7.28 6.96
N LEU A 97 14.44 7.05 6.91
CA LEU A 97 15.47 8.09 6.97
C LEU A 97 15.90 8.54 5.56
N GLU A 98 16.66 9.64 5.49
CA GLU A 98 17.08 10.27 4.23
C GLU A 98 18.00 9.38 3.38
N ASP A 99 18.80 8.54 4.03
CA ASP A 99 19.72 7.60 3.40
C ASP A 99 19.06 6.31 2.89
N GLY A 100 17.73 6.21 3.00
CA GLY A 100 16.97 5.03 2.60
C GLY A 100 16.97 3.90 3.64
N SER A 101 17.61 4.09 4.80
CA SER A 101 17.45 3.19 5.95
C SER A 101 16.11 3.41 6.66
N ALA A 102 15.72 2.47 7.51
CA ALA A 102 14.46 2.58 8.26
C ALA A 102 14.59 2.11 9.72
N VAL A 103 13.76 2.68 10.59
CA VAL A 103 13.78 2.43 12.03
C VAL A 103 12.77 1.34 12.38
N PHE A 104 13.24 0.25 12.99
CA PHE A 104 12.42 -0.89 13.38
C PHE A 104 12.45 -1.12 14.89
N TRP A 105 11.43 -1.82 15.37
CA TRP A 105 11.45 -2.46 16.68
C TRP A 105 12.25 -3.77 16.58
N VAL A 106 13.36 -3.85 17.32
CA VAL A 106 14.12 -5.09 17.54
C VAL A 106 13.48 -5.93 18.64
N LYS A 107 13.02 -7.12 18.29
CA LYS A 107 12.43 -8.10 19.20
C LYS A 107 13.52 -8.87 19.94
N LYS A 108 13.15 -9.48 21.07
CA LYS A 108 14.07 -10.30 21.89
C LYS A 108 14.66 -11.51 21.14
N ASN A 109 13.96 -12.01 20.12
CA ASN A 109 14.42 -13.10 19.25
C ASN A 109 15.37 -12.64 18.14
N GLY A 110 15.73 -11.35 18.07
CA GLY A 110 16.60 -10.77 17.04
C GLY A 110 15.87 -10.40 15.75
N LEU A 111 14.58 -10.72 15.63
CA LEU A 111 13.77 -10.29 14.49
C LEU A 111 13.35 -8.83 14.64
N ILE A 112 13.00 -8.20 13.52
CA ILE A 112 12.55 -6.80 13.48
C ILE A 112 11.08 -6.70 13.08
N SER A 113 10.36 -5.71 13.62
CA SER A 113 8.98 -5.40 13.25
C SER A 113 8.74 -3.89 13.19
N GLY A 114 7.60 -3.48 12.64
CA GLY A 114 7.10 -2.12 12.81
C GLY A 114 6.68 -1.86 14.25
N PHE A 115 6.57 -0.58 14.62
CA PHE A 115 5.98 -0.15 15.88
C PHE A 115 4.46 -0.10 15.71
N ASP A 116 3.71 -0.89 16.46
CA ASP A 116 2.25 -0.93 16.33
C ASP A 116 1.62 0.47 16.53
N VAL A 117 0.78 0.92 15.59
CA VAL A 117 0.17 2.26 15.59
C VAL A 117 -1.35 2.24 15.41
N ASN A 118 -2.05 3.16 16.05
CA ASN A 118 -3.42 3.50 15.67
C ASN A 118 -3.38 4.58 14.59
N LEU A 119 -4.22 4.42 13.57
CA LEU A 119 -4.30 5.31 12.42
C LEU A 119 -5.64 6.04 12.46
N PHE A 120 -5.61 7.36 12.31
CA PHE A 120 -6.79 8.21 12.29
C PHE A 120 -6.71 9.17 11.12
N LEU A 121 -7.84 9.46 10.51
CA LEU A 121 -7.90 10.50 9.49
C LEU A 121 -8.40 11.80 10.08
N GLY A 122 -7.77 12.88 9.65
CA GLY A 122 -8.37 14.19 9.78
C GLY A 122 -9.62 14.31 8.91
N VAL A 123 -10.46 15.30 9.22
CA VAL A 123 -11.54 15.71 8.32
C VAL A 123 -10.91 16.20 7.03
N TYR A 124 -11.39 15.68 5.90
CA TYR A 124 -10.95 16.17 4.60
C TYR A 124 -11.59 17.53 4.34
N ASP A 125 -10.76 18.57 4.33
CA ASP A 125 -11.20 19.93 4.03
C ASP A 125 -10.84 20.27 2.58
N LEU A 126 -11.83 20.77 1.84
CA LEU A 126 -11.57 21.35 0.52
C LEU A 126 -10.84 22.69 0.71
N PRO A 127 -9.73 22.94 -0.01
CA PRO A 127 -9.00 24.19 0.14
C PRO A 127 -9.89 25.39 -0.17
N LEU A 128 -10.07 26.27 0.83
CA LEU A 128 -10.80 27.54 0.70
C LEU A 128 -9.86 28.71 0.38
N THR A 129 -8.55 28.52 0.51
CA THR A 129 -7.47 29.48 0.23
C THR A 129 -6.36 28.79 -0.58
N ALA A 130 -5.29 29.52 -0.90
CA ALA A 130 -4.10 28.97 -1.57
C ALA A 130 -3.24 28.08 -0.64
N ASP A 131 -3.63 27.93 0.62
CA ASP A 131 -2.94 27.04 1.56
C ASP A 131 -3.26 25.59 1.24
N ILE A 132 -2.23 24.75 1.18
CA ILE A 132 -2.37 23.33 0.88
C ILE A 132 -3.19 22.68 2.00
N THR A 133 -4.44 22.38 1.68
CA THR A 133 -5.35 21.60 2.51
C THR A 133 -5.44 20.23 1.87
N GLY A 134 -4.80 19.24 2.50
CA GLY A 134 -4.58 17.92 1.93
C GLY A 134 -5.13 16.81 2.80
N SER A 135 -5.01 15.57 2.33
CA SER A 135 -5.31 14.38 3.13
C SER A 135 -4.44 14.37 4.39
N VAL A 136 -5.06 14.22 5.56
CA VAL A 136 -4.36 14.14 6.84
C VAL A 136 -4.47 12.73 7.40
N LEU A 137 -3.31 12.13 7.71
CA LEU A 137 -3.22 10.88 8.46
C LEU A 137 -2.48 11.14 9.76
N GLU A 138 -3.15 10.88 10.87
CA GLU A 138 -2.59 10.89 12.21
C GLU A 138 -2.21 9.47 12.62
N VAL A 139 -1.03 9.37 13.23
CA VAL A 139 -0.43 8.10 13.59
C VAL A 139 0.02 8.16 15.04
N ASP A 140 -0.58 7.33 15.88
CA ASP A 140 -0.26 7.22 17.30
C ASP A 140 0.37 5.88 17.60
N VAL A 141 1.61 5.88 18.11
CA VAL A 141 2.28 4.67 18.58
C VAL A 141 1.52 4.11 19.78
N THR A 142 1.14 2.84 19.70
CA THR A 142 0.39 2.20 20.79
C THR A 142 1.21 2.16 22.07
N PRO A 143 0.57 2.16 23.26
CA PRO A 143 1.28 2.09 24.53
C PRO A 143 2.24 0.88 24.63
N SER A 144 1.89 -0.27 24.05
CA SER A 144 2.76 -1.45 23.99
C SER A 144 4.00 -1.23 23.14
N ALA A 145 3.85 -0.54 22.00
CA ALA A 145 4.97 -0.23 21.12
C ALA A 145 5.82 0.95 21.63
N MET A 146 5.30 1.81 22.51
CA MET A 146 6.05 2.92 23.11
C MET A 146 7.24 2.45 23.95
N ALA A 147 7.10 1.33 24.68
CA ALA A 147 8.22 0.74 25.42
C ALA A 147 9.36 0.32 24.47
N ALA A 148 8.99 -0.28 23.33
CA ALA A 148 9.94 -0.66 22.30
C ALA A 148 10.55 0.55 21.58
N TRP A 149 9.76 1.58 21.30
CA TRP A 149 10.23 2.84 20.71
C TRP A 149 11.35 3.47 21.53
N GLN A 150 11.23 3.44 22.86
CA GLN A 150 12.21 4.05 23.76
C GLN A 150 13.42 3.16 24.07
N GLY A 151 13.25 1.83 24.07
CA GLY A 151 14.26 0.90 24.59
C GLY A 151 14.74 -0.18 23.64
N SER A 152 14.17 -0.29 22.44
CA SER A 152 14.45 -1.39 21.50
C SER A 152 14.23 -0.97 20.04
N ALA A 153 14.45 0.31 19.74
CA ALA A 153 14.46 0.82 18.37
C ALA A 153 15.87 0.72 17.80
N ASP A 154 15.99 0.29 16.54
CA ASP A 154 17.27 0.27 15.82
C ASP A 154 17.08 0.58 14.34
N VAL A 155 18.16 0.98 13.68
CA VAL A 155 18.18 1.32 12.25
C VAL A 155 18.61 0.09 11.44
N PHE A 156 17.80 -0.26 10.45
CA PHE A 156 18.12 -1.32 9.50
C PHE A 156 18.32 -0.72 8.11
N THR A 157 19.41 -1.11 7.46
CA THR A 157 19.78 -0.67 6.10
C THR A 157 19.93 -1.92 5.21
N PRO A 158 19.04 -2.12 4.23
CA PRO A 158 19.17 -3.23 3.29
C PRO A 158 20.34 -2.99 2.33
N THR A 159 20.91 -4.06 1.79
CA THR A 159 21.98 -3.98 0.77
C THR A 159 21.47 -3.90 -0.66
N GLU A 160 20.23 -4.34 -0.91
CA GLU A 160 19.66 -4.49 -2.26
C GLU A 160 18.70 -3.37 -2.68
N PHE A 161 18.18 -2.59 -1.74
CA PHE A 161 17.20 -1.53 -2.00
C PHE A 161 17.21 -0.47 -0.90
N GLY A 162 16.80 0.76 -1.23
CA GLY A 162 16.43 1.77 -0.23
C GLY A 162 14.95 1.69 0.12
N PHE A 163 14.58 1.82 1.40
CA PHE A 163 13.16 1.88 1.79
C PHE A 163 12.43 3.10 1.18
N ASN A 164 13.17 4.16 0.89
CA ASN A 164 12.69 5.37 0.22
C ASN A 164 12.38 5.18 -1.28
N GLU A 165 12.85 4.09 -1.88
CA GLU A 165 12.61 3.76 -3.30
C GLU A 165 11.33 2.94 -3.47
N ILE A 166 10.83 2.31 -2.40
CA ILE A 166 9.70 1.39 -2.44
C ILE A 166 8.40 2.17 -2.43
N GLN A 167 7.79 2.35 -3.60
CA GLN A 167 6.50 3.02 -3.71
C GLN A 167 5.34 2.10 -3.28
N PRO A 168 4.23 2.66 -2.74
CA PRO A 168 3.00 1.92 -2.54
C PRO A 168 2.49 1.30 -3.85
N ILE A 169 1.65 0.27 -3.75
CA ILE A 169 1.05 -0.37 -4.93
C ILE A 169 0.22 0.66 -5.70
N ALA A 170 0.57 0.88 -6.96
CA ALA A 170 -0.18 1.76 -7.85
C ALA A 170 -1.51 1.10 -8.27
N GLY A 171 -2.62 1.75 -7.96
CA GLY A 171 -3.94 1.32 -8.41
C GLY A 171 -4.08 1.45 -9.93
N LEU A 172 -4.68 0.45 -10.57
CA LEU A 172 -5.01 0.45 -11.99
C LEU A 172 -6.53 0.46 -12.19
N ASN A 173 -6.98 1.29 -13.12
CA ASN A 173 -8.30 1.20 -13.72
C ASN A 173 -8.20 0.37 -15.00
N ILE A 174 -9.00 -0.71 -15.07
CA ILE A 174 -9.02 -1.63 -16.21
C ILE A 174 -10.39 -1.51 -16.89
N GLN A 175 -10.40 -0.84 -18.03
CA GLN A 175 -11.61 -0.59 -18.80
C GLN A 175 -11.78 -1.64 -19.88
N LEU A 176 -12.91 -2.36 -19.80
CA LEU A 176 -13.29 -3.37 -20.78
C LEU A 176 -14.26 -2.79 -21.83
N PRO A 177 -14.20 -3.27 -23.09
CA PRO A 177 -15.16 -2.94 -24.14
C PRO A 177 -16.44 -3.75 -23.93
N VAL A 178 -17.34 -3.75 -24.91
CA VAL A 178 -18.39 -4.78 -24.97
C VAL A 178 -17.72 -6.12 -25.28
N LEU A 179 -18.08 -7.16 -24.53
CA LEU A 179 -17.52 -8.50 -24.70
C LEU A 179 -18.47 -9.34 -25.55
N ILE A 180 -17.94 -10.03 -26.55
CA ILE A 180 -18.72 -10.77 -27.55
C ILE A 180 -18.42 -12.27 -27.44
N ALA A 181 -19.43 -13.11 -27.60
CA ALA A 181 -19.28 -14.55 -27.60
C ALA A 181 -18.29 -15.02 -28.69
N SER A 182 -17.60 -16.12 -28.43
CA SER A 182 -16.54 -16.71 -29.27
C SER A 182 -15.29 -15.85 -29.46
N ALA A 183 -15.24 -14.61 -28.95
CA ALA A 183 -14.03 -13.80 -28.99
C ALA A 183 -12.90 -14.48 -28.21
N THR A 184 -11.73 -14.57 -28.82
CA THR A 184 -10.48 -15.08 -28.23
C THR A 184 -9.52 -13.96 -27.84
N THR A 185 -9.88 -12.72 -28.16
CA THR A 185 -9.12 -11.53 -27.78
C THR A 185 -10.06 -10.46 -27.23
N THR A 186 -9.58 -9.67 -26.28
CA THR A 186 -10.26 -8.50 -25.73
C THR A 186 -9.30 -7.31 -25.76
N GLU A 187 -9.71 -6.20 -26.37
CA GLU A 187 -9.00 -4.93 -26.25
C GLU A 187 -9.28 -4.34 -24.87
N VAL A 188 -8.26 -3.86 -24.15
CA VAL A 188 -8.38 -3.35 -22.78
C VAL A 188 -7.63 -2.04 -22.67
N LYS A 189 -8.25 -1.02 -22.06
CA LYS A 189 -7.55 0.22 -21.71
C LYS A 189 -7.17 0.19 -20.24
N ILE A 190 -5.88 0.42 -19.96
CA ILE A 190 -5.33 0.42 -18.60
C ILE A 190 -4.79 1.81 -18.28
N THR A 191 -5.33 2.42 -17.23
CA THR A 191 -4.90 3.73 -16.72
C THR A 191 -4.58 3.65 -15.23
N ALA A 192 -3.81 4.62 -14.73
CA ALA A 192 -3.61 4.79 -13.30
C ALA A 192 -4.92 5.25 -12.65
N LEU A 193 -5.25 4.64 -11.50
CA LEU A 193 -6.55 4.81 -10.83
C LEU A 193 -6.90 6.27 -10.52
N CYS A 194 -5.90 7.07 -10.12
CA CYS A 194 -6.11 8.43 -9.63
C CYS A 194 -5.80 9.56 -10.61
N SER A 195 -5.16 9.27 -11.75
CA SER A 195 -4.75 10.29 -12.73
C SER A 195 -5.29 10.03 -14.14
N ASP A 196 -5.92 8.87 -14.37
CA ASP A 196 -6.35 8.39 -15.70
C ASP A 196 -5.24 8.38 -16.77
N SER A 197 -3.98 8.54 -16.38
CA SER A 197 -2.83 8.45 -17.27
C SER A 197 -2.64 7.01 -17.73
N SER A 198 -2.40 6.81 -19.02
CA SER A 198 -2.11 5.49 -19.58
C SER A 198 -0.89 4.85 -18.91
N VAL A 199 -0.99 3.57 -18.57
CA VAL A 199 0.11 2.78 -18.00
C VAL A 199 0.61 1.80 -19.05
N GLY A 200 1.89 1.91 -19.43
CA GLY A 200 2.51 1.13 -20.51
C GLY A 200 3.36 -0.06 -20.04
N GLY A 201 3.47 -1.08 -20.90
CA GLY A 201 4.39 -2.21 -20.73
C GLY A 201 3.98 -3.26 -19.69
N LEU A 202 2.69 -3.36 -19.36
CA LEU A 202 2.14 -4.43 -18.51
C LEU A 202 1.83 -5.71 -19.33
N THR A 203 2.81 -6.17 -20.12
CA THR A 203 2.61 -7.19 -21.17
C THR A 203 2.94 -8.63 -20.77
N ASP A 204 3.42 -8.88 -19.56
CA ASP A 204 3.71 -10.25 -19.10
C ASP A 204 2.39 -10.97 -18.74
N PRO A 205 1.93 -11.95 -19.54
CA PRO A 205 0.65 -12.62 -19.32
C PRO A 205 0.60 -13.40 -18.00
N ALA A 206 1.76 -13.82 -17.46
CA ALA A 206 1.83 -14.53 -16.19
C ALA A 206 1.43 -13.66 -14.99
N ASN A 207 1.34 -12.34 -15.17
CA ASN A 207 0.90 -11.39 -14.15
C ASN A 207 -0.59 -11.00 -14.31
N TRP A 208 -1.37 -11.75 -15.10
CA TRP A 208 -2.76 -11.45 -15.41
C TRP A 208 -3.64 -12.69 -15.35
N VAL A 209 -4.89 -12.51 -14.93
CA VAL A 209 -5.93 -13.53 -14.99
C VAL A 209 -7.19 -12.97 -15.62
N ILE A 210 -7.93 -13.86 -16.27
CA ILE A 210 -9.33 -13.65 -16.63
C ILE A 210 -10.19 -14.51 -15.70
N GLU A 211 -11.11 -13.88 -14.98
CA GLU A 211 -12.10 -14.56 -14.17
C GLU A 211 -13.39 -14.71 -14.98
N LYS A 212 -13.84 -15.95 -15.19
CA LYS A 212 -15.09 -16.29 -15.87
C LYS A 212 -16.03 -16.97 -14.89
N ASN A 213 -17.15 -16.33 -14.56
CA ASN A 213 -18.11 -16.81 -13.55
C ASN A 213 -17.45 -17.20 -12.22
N GLY A 214 -16.43 -16.45 -11.78
CA GLY A 214 -15.67 -16.71 -10.55
C GLY A 214 -14.47 -17.66 -10.72
N SER A 215 -14.34 -18.38 -11.83
CA SER A 215 -13.19 -19.24 -12.11
C SER A 215 -12.03 -18.44 -12.69
N ARG A 216 -10.87 -18.50 -12.03
CA ARG A 216 -9.61 -17.87 -12.50
C ARG A 216 -8.97 -18.70 -13.59
N LEU A 217 -8.76 -18.10 -14.76
CA LEU A 217 -8.14 -18.71 -15.93
C LEU A 217 -6.96 -17.85 -16.39
N PRO A 218 -5.93 -18.45 -17.01
CA PRO A 218 -4.77 -17.72 -17.47
C PRO A 218 -5.09 -16.85 -18.69
N VAL A 219 -4.44 -15.70 -18.78
CA VAL A 219 -4.30 -14.94 -20.03
C VAL A 219 -3.15 -15.56 -20.83
N LYS A 220 -3.39 -15.88 -22.10
CA LYS A 220 -2.43 -16.61 -22.94
C LYS A 220 -1.34 -15.71 -23.53
N ASN A 221 -1.71 -14.49 -23.88
CA ASN A 221 -0.80 -13.50 -24.47
C ASN A 221 -1.34 -12.09 -24.25
N ILE A 222 -0.46 -11.10 -24.23
CA ILE A 222 -0.83 -9.68 -24.13
C ILE A 222 0.00 -8.88 -25.13
N GLY A 223 -0.67 -8.27 -26.11
CA GLY A 223 -0.09 -7.24 -26.96
C GLY A 223 -0.33 -5.85 -26.38
N TYR A 224 0.57 -4.89 -26.66
CA TYR A 224 0.36 -3.48 -26.36
C TYR A 224 0.48 -2.66 -27.64
N ASN A 225 -0.52 -1.83 -27.92
CA ASN A 225 -0.51 -0.89 -29.04
C ASN A 225 -0.19 0.52 -28.51
N PRO A 226 1.01 1.06 -28.80
CA PRO A 226 1.41 2.37 -28.30
C PRO A 226 0.65 3.52 -28.96
N ASN A 227 0.07 3.32 -30.15
CA ASN A 227 -0.58 4.40 -30.91
C ASN A 227 -1.91 4.84 -30.30
N ASN A 228 -2.62 3.92 -29.63
CA ASN A 228 -3.90 4.17 -28.98
C ASN A 228 -3.87 3.84 -27.47
N ALA A 229 -2.71 3.45 -26.95
CA ALA A 229 -2.49 3.02 -25.56
C ALA A 229 -3.46 1.90 -25.09
N THR A 230 -3.80 0.96 -25.99
CA THR A 230 -4.63 -0.20 -25.65
C THR A 230 -3.80 -1.49 -25.57
N TYR A 231 -4.28 -2.41 -24.75
CA TYR A 231 -3.76 -3.76 -24.63
C TYR A 231 -4.69 -4.74 -25.34
N ILE A 232 -4.14 -5.81 -25.90
CA ILE A 232 -4.92 -6.89 -26.51
C ILE A 232 -4.64 -8.18 -25.75
N PHE A 233 -5.60 -8.60 -24.93
CA PHE A 233 -5.52 -9.80 -24.11
C PHE A 233 -6.01 -10.98 -24.91
N THR A 234 -5.20 -12.03 -25.07
CA THR A 234 -5.59 -13.29 -25.69
C THR A 234 -6.00 -14.29 -24.61
N HIS A 235 -7.16 -14.93 -24.77
CA HIS A 235 -7.73 -15.87 -23.81
C HIS A 235 -8.54 -16.96 -24.52
N ASP A 236 -9.00 -17.96 -23.76
CA ASP A 236 -9.96 -18.92 -24.29
C ASP A 236 -11.26 -18.24 -24.72
N PRO A 237 -11.97 -18.77 -25.74
CA PRO A 237 -13.23 -18.21 -26.22
C PRO A 237 -14.19 -17.86 -25.09
N LEU A 238 -14.83 -16.70 -25.18
CA LEU A 238 -15.90 -16.29 -24.28
C LEU A 238 -17.21 -16.99 -24.68
N LYS A 239 -18.08 -17.28 -23.72
CA LYS A 239 -19.43 -17.79 -23.97
C LYS A 239 -20.46 -16.72 -23.62
N GLY A 240 -21.53 -16.62 -24.41
CA GLY A 240 -22.63 -15.72 -24.12
C GLY A 240 -23.18 -15.93 -22.69
N GLY A 241 -23.42 -14.84 -21.98
CA GLY A 241 -23.91 -14.85 -20.60
C GLY A 241 -22.83 -15.05 -19.52
N GLU A 242 -21.56 -15.25 -19.88
CA GLU A 242 -20.48 -15.31 -18.88
C GLU A 242 -20.24 -13.93 -18.23
N ASN A 243 -20.05 -13.92 -16.92
CA ASN A 243 -19.49 -12.78 -16.20
C ASN A 243 -17.96 -12.82 -16.29
N VAL A 244 -17.37 -11.77 -16.85
CA VAL A 244 -15.94 -11.68 -17.13
C VAL A 244 -15.32 -10.49 -16.40
N VAL A 245 -14.18 -10.74 -15.77
CA VAL A 245 -13.31 -9.75 -15.14
C VAL A 245 -11.87 -10.01 -15.55
N PHE A 246 -11.10 -8.95 -15.82
CA PHE A 246 -9.65 -9.03 -15.91
C PHE A 246 -9.02 -8.42 -14.66
N ALA A 247 -8.00 -9.08 -14.13
CA ALA A 247 -7.30 -8.62 -12.94
C ALA A 247 -5.80 -8.91 -13.04
N THR A 248 -5.01 -8.06 -12.38
CA THR A 248 -3.60 -8.37 -12.11
C THR A 248 -3.52 -9.62 -11.23
N SER A 249 -2.54 -10.48 -11.46
CA SER A 249 -2.32 -11.66 -10.64
C SER A 249 -0.89 -12.18 -10.73
N LYS A 250 -0.17 -12.20 -9.60
CA LYS A 250 1.14 -12.83 -9.47
C LYS A 250 1.09 -13.83 -8.33
N ASN A 251 1.40 -15.09 -8.62
CA ASN A 251 1.43 -16.18 -7.64
C ASN A 251 0.14 -16.28 -6.79
N GLY A 252 -1.02 -15.98 -7.39
CA GLY A 252 -2.33 -16.01 -6.72
C GLY A 252 -2.76 -14.69 -6.05
N PHE A 253 -1.84 -13.74 -5.86
CA PHE A 253 -2.12 -12.41 -5.31
C PHE A 253 -2.47 -11.41 -6.40
N ASN A 254 -3.33 -10.43 -6.11
CA ASN A 254 -3.82 -9.47 -7.12
C ASN A 254 -2.83 -8.33 -7.43
N VAL A 255 -1.57 -8.66 -7.69
CA VAL A 255 -0.48 -7.71 -7.92
C VAL A 255 0.24 -8.03 -9.23
N TYR A 256 0.72 -6.99 -9.93
CA TYR A 256 1.63 -7.06 -11.05
C TYR A 256 2.95 -6.38 -10.63
N VAL A 257 4.08 -7.04 -10.88
CA VAL A 257 5.42 -6.49 -10.57
C VAL A 257 6.14 -6.13 -11.87
N LYS A 258 6.65 -4.90 -11.97
CA LYS A 258 7.39 -4.41 -13.14
C LYS A 258 8.49 -3.45 -12.72
N ASP A 259 9.73 -3.72 -13.09
CA ASP A 259 10.85 -2.78 -12.91
C ASP A 259 10.92 -2.22 -11.46
N GLY A 260 10.71 -3.08 -10.46
CA GLY A 260 10.68 -2.71 -9.04
C GLY A 260 9.39 -2.03 -8.54
N ASN A 261 8.45 -1.73 -9.43
CA ASN A 261 7.14 -1.14 -9.11
C ASN A 261 6.04 -2.22 -9.01
N TYR A 262 5.01 -1.89 -8.24
CA TYR A 262 3.88 -2.77 -7.99
C TYR A 262 2.59 -2.11 -8.47
N TYR A 263 1.75 -2.88 -9.13
CA TYR A 263 0.46 -2.42 -9.63
C TYR A 263 -0.63 -3.39 -9.20
N ALA A 264 -1.83 -2.89 -8.92
CA ALA A 264 -2.99 -3.73 -8.65
C ALA A 264 -4.21 -3.18 -9.35
N GLY A 265 -4.94 -4.05 -10.05
CA GLY A 265 -6.14 -3.66 -10.76
C GLY A 265 -7.12 -4.81 -10.91
N ARG A 266 -8.40 -4.46 -10.91
CA ARG A 266 -9.49 -5.36 -11.27
C ARG A 266 -10.51 -4.57 -12.07
N SER A 267 -10.92 -5.10 -13.22
CA SER A 267 -11.98 -4.48 -14.01
C SER A 267 -13.34 -4.62 -13.35
N VAL A 268 -14.28 -3.75 -13.73
CA VAL A 268 -15.70 -3.99 -13.47
C VAL A 268 -16.13 -5.27 -14.20
N SER A 269 -16.99 -6.07 -13.57
CA SER A 269 -17.55 -7.27 -14.17
C SER A 269 -18.45 -6.91 -15.36
N LYS A 270 -18.25 -7.59 -16.50
CA LYS A 270 -19.09 -7.45 -17.68
C LYS A 270 -19.70 -8.78 -18.10
N ILE A 271 -20.94 -8.75 -18.55
CA ILE A 271 -21.63 -9.90 -19.13
C ILE A 271 -21.31 -9.95 -20.63
N VAL A 272 -20.95 -11.14 -21.11
CA VAL A 272 -20.68 -11.40 -22.53
C VAL A 272 -22.00 -11.39 -23.31
N THR A 273 -22.07 -10.57 -24.36
CA THR A 273 -23.19 -10.54 -25.29
C THR A 273 -23.14 -11.72 -26.23
N ALA A 274 -24.32 -12.24 -26.60
CA ALA A 274 -24.46 -13.34 -27.55
C ALA A 274 -23.87 -13.01 -28.93
#